data_AF-A0AAW9R8X1-F1
#
_entry.id   AF-A0AAW9R8X1-F1
#
_cell.length_a   1.000
_cell.length_b   1.000
_cell.length_c   1.000
_cell.angle_alpha   90.00
_cell.angle_beta   90.00
_cell.angle_gamma   90.00
#
_symmetry.space_group_name_H-M   'P 1'
#
loop_
_entity.id
_entity.type
_entity.pdbx_description
1 polymer ?
#
loop_
_entity_poly.entity_id
_entity_poly.type
_entity_poly.pdbx_seq_one_letter_code
_entity_poly.pdbx_strand_id
1 'polypeptide(L)'
;MDSDRTERINEDLKARTGIDFSRYRDPRLSAAIGNAVTFPLYLGRSLSRPVGLLLLLIVLLFFLTDNAFFRTLLVFPGSLLVIVNGVLLGLVLFIQRMGGDMKQVFDISTDLCVQALRDVSTARMRLRDRDAFPGTLEIFQGVNTIVILPIVIETLERKIPFLGRLAGKLTERFFRLADARLAARIARAAPEAPGTGAPAEPAQAAAWLDAAERGIQSVQAAIGKAVNGVTRVVAFPFVAVLAVVAFVSIGLLYGGWVLTG
;
A
#
# COMPACT_ATOMS: atom_id res chain seq x y z
N MET A 1 -14.80 -3.31 3.79
CA MET A 1 -14.73 -2.67 5.13
C MET A 1 -16.15 -2.40 5.55
N ASP A 2 -16.52 -2.69 6.79
CA ASP A 2 -17.91 -2.52 7.23
C ASP A 2 -18.29 -1.04 7.20
N SER A 3 -19.41 -0.72 6.54
CA SER A 3 -19.92 0.65 6.41
C SER A 3 -20.02 1.31 7.80
N ASP A 4 -20.59 0.56 8.74
CA ASP A 4 -20.81 0.95 10.13
C ASP A 4 -19.52 1.33 10.86
N ARG A 5 -18.41 0.64 10.57
CA ARG A 5 -17.12 0.95 11.23
C ARG A 5 -16.57 2.29 10.76
N THR A 6 -16.71 2.59 9.47
CA THR A 6 -16.20 3.83 8.88
C THR A 6 -17.00 5.02 9.39
N GLU A 7 -18.32 4.84 9.52
CA GLU A 7 -19.23 5.86 10.04
C GLU A 7 -18.94 6.18 11.51
N ARG A 8 -18.79 5.17 12.37
CA ARG A 8 -18.40 5.38 13.79
C ARG A 8 -17.07 6.11 13.96
N ILE A 9 -16.07 5.79 13.12
CA ILE A 9 -14.77 6.48 13.14
C ILE A 9 -14.92 7.93 12.68
N ASN A 10 -15.76 8.20 11.68
CA ASN A 10 -16.04 9.54 11.21
C ASN A 10 -16.79 10.38 12.27
N GLU A 11 -17.77 9.80 12.96
CA GLU A 11 -18.49 10.49 14.04
C GLU A 11 -17.58 10.81 15.23
N ASP A 12 -16.74 9.87 15.67
CA ASP A 12 -15.75 10.09 16.74
C ASP A 12 -14.76 11.21 16.35
N LEU A 13 -14.20 11.13 15.14
CA LEU A 13 -13.28 12.15 14.66
C LEU A 13 -13.96 13.50 14.44
N LYS A 14 -15.22 13.54 13.99
CA LYS A 14 -15.99 14.78 13.86
C LYS A 14 -16.31 15.39 15.22
N ALA A 15 -16.62 14.57 16.22
CA ALA A 15 -16.81 15.02 17.60
C ALA A 15 -15.52 15.65 18.15
N ARG A 16 -14.38 14.99 17.97
CA ARG A 16 -13.08 15.42 18.50
C ARG A 16 -12.47 16.61 17.76
N THR A 17 -12.52 16.59 16.43
CA THR A 17 -11.82 17.57 15.58
C THR A 17 -12.74 18.69 15.07
N GLY A 18 -14.05 18.45 15.01
CA GLY A 18 -15.01 19.34 14.33
C GLY A 18 -14.97 19.28 12.81
N ILE A 19 -14.15 18.41 12.23
CA ILE A 19 -14.01 18.26 10.79
C ILE A 19 -14.96 17.19 10.29
N ASP A 20 -15.71 17.51 9.26
CA ASP A 20 -16.48 16.52 8.52
C ASP A 20 -15.64 16.00 7.36
N PHE A 21 -14.89 14.91 7.59
CA PHE A 21 -13.97 14.35 6.60
C PHE A 21 -14.67 13.81 5.35
N SER A 22 -15.96 13.47 5.47
CA SER A 22 -16.76 12.99 4.34
C SER A 22 -16.86 14.01 3.20
N ARG A 23 -16.73 15.31 3.50
CA ARG A 23 -16.79 16.40 2.52
C ARG A 23 -15.62 16.39 1.54
N TYR A 24 -14.48 15.83 1.94
CA TYR A 24 -13.30 15.71 1.06
C TYR A 24 -13.42 14.56 0.07
N ARG A 25 -14.48 13.74 0.15
CA ARG A 25 -14.75 12.65 -0.78
C ARG A 25 -15.41 13.17 -2.04
N ASP A 26 -14.67 13.95 -2.82
CA ASP A 26 -15.16 14.45 -4.10
C ASP A 26 -14.84 13.47 -5.27
N PRO A 27 -15.57 13.57 -6.40
CA PRO A 27 -15.32 12.73 -7.57
C PRO A 27 -13.94 12.93 -8.21
N ARG A 28 -13.32 14.11 -8.06
CA ARG A 28 -11.98 14.41 -8.61
C ARG A 28 -10.91 13.67 -7.82
N LEU A 29 -11.02 13.61 -6.50
CA LEU A 29 -10.15 12.80 -5.64
C LEU A 29 -10.26 11.33 -5.99
N SER A 30 -11.49 10.85 -6.21
CA SER A 30 -11.73 9.47 -6.64
C SER A 30 -11.11 9.18 -8.00
N ALA A 31 -11.16 10.12 -8.94
CA ALA A 31 -10.46 9.99 -10.23
C ALA A 31 -8.94 10.03 -10.07
N ALA A 32 -8.40 10.92 -9.22
CA ALA A 32 -6.97 11.03 -8.95
C ALA A 32 -6.40 9.74 -8.33
N ILE A 33 -7.07 9.19 -7.31
CA ILE A 33 -6.73 7.90 -6.71
C ILE A 33 -6.93 6.78 -7.74
N GLY A 34 -8.01 6.83 -8.52
CA GLY A 34 -8.28 5.90 -9.61
C GLY A 34 -7.16 5.83 -10.65
N ASN A 35 -6.52 6.96 -10.93
CA ASN A 35 -5.39 7.07 -11.84
C ASN A 35 -4.06 6.64 -11.19
N ALA A 36 -3.88 6.91 -9.90
CA ALA A 36 -2.70 6.47 -9.14
C ALA A 36 -2.68 4.95 -8.93
N VAL A 37 -3.86 4.33 -8.78
CA VAL A 37 -4.02 2.89 -8.60
C VAL A 37 -4.05 2.19 -9.96
N THR A 38 -2.86 1.96 -10.52
CA THR A 38 -2.65 1.30 -11.81
C THR A 38 -2.42 -0.20 -11.68
N PHE A 39 -2.14 -0.69 -10.48
CA PHE A 39 -1.80 -2.07 -10.22
C PHE A 39 -2.74 -3.16 -10.72
N PRO A 40 -4.06 -2.93 -10.81
CA PRO A 40 -4.94 -3.85 -11.52
C PRO A 40 -4.49 -4.21 -12.93
N LEU A 41 -4.04 -3.20 -13.69
CA LEU A 41 -3.64 -3.37 -15.08
C LEU A 41 -2.35 -4.18 -15.22
N TYR A 42 -1.44 -4.06 -14.27
CA TYR A 42 -0.16 -4.75 -14.35
C TYR A 42 -0.12 -6.08 -13.60
N LEU A 43 -1.10 -6.43 -12.76
CA LEU A 43 -1.14 -7.73 -12.07
C LEU A 43 -1.03 -8.90 -13.06
N GLY A 44 -1.86 -8.89 -14.10
CA GLY A 44 -1.82 -9.92 -15.15
C GLY A 44 -0.46 -9.96 -15.85
N ARG A 45 0.15 -8.81 -16.12
CA ARG A 45 1.46 -8.71 -16.78
C ARG A 45 2.61 -9.15 -15.88
N SER A 46 2.53 -8.85 -14.59
CA SER A 46 3.52 -9.24 -13.58
C SER A 46 3.51 -10.75 -13.32
N LEU A 47 2.34 -11.39 -13.40
CA LEU A 47 2.20 -12.84 -13.25
C LEU A 47 2.55 -13.60 -14.54
N SER A 48 2.04 -13.15 -15.69
CA SER A 48 2.20 -13.88 -16.97
C SER A 48 3.65 -13.87 -17.48
N ARG A 49 4.39 -12.77 -17.33
CA ARG A 49 5.76 -12.67 -17.86
C ARG A 49 6.74 -13.66 -17.24
N PRO A 50 6.88 -13.77 -15.91
CA PRO A 50 7.80 -14.73 -15.31
C PRO A 50 7.39 -16.18 -15.56
N VAL A 51 6.08 -16.47 -15.51
CA VAL A 51 5.56 -17.81 -15.83
C VAL A 51 5.89 -18.17 -17.28
N GLY A 52 5.58 -17.29 -18.24
CA GLY A 52 5.89 -17.51 -19.66
C GLY A 52 7.39 -17.67 -19.92
N LEU A 53 8.23 -16.88 -19.26
CA LEU A 53 9.69 -16.97 -19.39
C LEU A 53 10.22 -18.33 -18.88
N LEU A 54 9.74 -18.79 -17.72
CA LEU A 54 10.17 -20.07 -17.16
C LEU A 54 9.61 -21.27 -17.93
N LEU A 55 8.38 -21.16 -18.47
CA LEU A 55 7.83 -22.19 -19.36
C LEU A 55 8.63 -22.29 -20.65
N LEU A 56 8.99 -21.16 -21.25
CA LEU A 56 9.86 -21.11 -22.42
C LEU A 56 11.23 -21.76 -22.13
N LEU A 57 11.78 -21.52 -20.94
CA LEU A 57 13.02 -22.14 -20.50
C LEU A 57 12.89 -23.68 -20.40
N ILE A 58 11.79 -24.20 -19.86
CA ILE A 58 11.53 -25.66 -19.85
C ILE A 58 11.48 -26.23 -21.26
N VAL A 59 10.77 -25.56 -22.18
CA VAL A 59 10.68 -26.01 -23.57
C VAL A 59 12.07 -26.07 -24.20
N LEU A 60 12.91 -25.05 -23.98
CA LEU A 60 14.29 -25.04 -24.45
C LEU A 60 15.12 -26.19 -23.85
N LEU A 61 15.05 -26.38 -22.53
CA LEU A 61 15.76 -27.47 -21.84
C LEU A 61 15.33 -28.86 -22.32
N PHE A 62 14.06 -29.03 -22.67
CA PHE A 62 13.53 -30.28 -23.22
C PHE A 62 14.18 -30.66 -24.56
N PHE A 63 14.44 -29.69 -25.43
CA PHE A 63 15.10 -29.94 -26.73
C PHE A 63 16.62 -30.10 -26.60
N LEU A 64 17.25 -29.52 -25.58
CA LEU A 64 18.69 -29.60 -25.35
C LEU A 64 19.15 -30.91 -24.70
N THR A 65 18.22 -31.70 -24.16
CA THR A 65 18.55 -32.95 -23.46
C THR A 65 18.13 -34.17 -24.27
N ASP A 66 19.02 -35.14 -24.42
CA ASP A 66 18.71 -36.42 -25.07
C ASP A 66 18.22 -37.49 -24.09
N ASN A 67 18.27 -37.20 -22.78
CA ASN A 67 17.92 -38.18 -21.77
C ASN A 67 16.41 -38.28 -21.53
N ALA A 68 15.83 -39.46 -21.77
CA ALA A 68 14.39 -39.70 -21.62
C ALA A 68 13.86 -39.50 -20.18
N PHE A 69 14.65 -39.87 -19.16
CA PHE A 69 14.30 -39.65 -17.76
C PHE A 69 14.27 -38.15 -17.45
N PHE A 70 15.29 -37.41 -17.88
CA PHE A 70 15.35 -35.96 -17.68
C PHE A 70 14.20 -35.22 -18.41
N ARG A 71 13.85 -35.64 -19.64
CA ARG A 71 12.65 -35.12 -20.35
C ARG A 71 11.36 -35.36 -19.56
N THR A 72 11.17 -36.57 -19.03
CA THR A 72 9.99 -36.91 -18.21
C THR A 72 9.95 -36.07 -16.93
N LEU A 73 11.10 -35.88 -16.27
CA LEU A 73 11.24 -35.04 -15.09
C LEU A 73 10.91 -33.57 -15.38
N LEU A 74 11.36 -33.02 -16.51
CA LEU A 74 11.03 -31.66 -16.93
C LEU A 74 9.54 -31.46 -17.20
N VAL A 75 8.91 -32.42 -17.89
CA VAL A 75 7.50 -32.30 -18.29
C VAL A 75 6.56 -32.44 -17.10
N PHE A 76 6.79 -33.39 -16.19
CA PHE A 76 5.83 -33.68 -15.12
C PHE A 76 6.09 -32.85 -13.84
N PRO A 77 7.03 -33.20 -12.95
CA PRO A 77 7.26 -32.39 -11.75
C PRO A 77 7.90 -31.02 -12.08
N GLY A 78 8.70 -30.94 -13.15
CA GLY A 78 9.37 -29.70 -13.55
C GLY A 78 8.39 -28.60 -13.96
N SER A 79 7.38 -28.91 -14.78
CA SER A 79 6.38 -27.93 -15.24
C SER A 79 5.58 -27.35 -14.07
N LEU A 80 5.16 -28.20 -13.13
CA LEU A 80 4.47 -27.76 -11.92
C LEU A 80 5.34 -26.80 -11.09
N LEU A 81 6.58 -27.17 -10.84
CA LEU A 81 7.53 -26.33 -10.09
C LEU A 81 7.82 -25.01 -10.80
N VAL A 82 7.92 -25.00 -12.13
CA VAL A 82 8.12 -23.77 -12.90
C VAL A 82 6.91 -22.86 -12.84
N ILE A 83 5.69 -23.39 -12.94
CA ILE A 83 4.47 -22.59 -12.78
C ILE A 83 4.44 -21.97 -11.38
N VAL A 84 4.71 -22.76 -10.33
CA VAL A 84 4.73 -22.27 -8.96
C VAL A 84 5.80 -21.18 -8.76
N ASN A 85 7.04 -21.42 -9.21
CA ASN A 85 8.11 -20.41 -9.15
C ASN A 85 7.75 -19.14 -9.92
N GLY A 86 7.19 -19.28 -11.12
CA GLY A 86 6.81 -18.15 -11.97
C GLY A 86 5.71 -17.30 -11.32
N VAL A 87 4.70 -17.94 -10.73
CA VAL A 87 3.63 -17.24 -10.00
C VAL A 87 4.18 -16.53 -8.78
N LEU A 88 5.02 -17.20 -7.98
CA LEU A 88 5.65 -16.59 -6.79
C LEU A 88 6.53 -15.40 -7.15
N LEU A 89 7.37 -15.55 -8.18
CA LEU A 89 8.20 -14.45 -8.69
C LEU A 89 7.34 -13.29 -9.20
N GLY A 90 6.28 -13.59 -9.94
CA GLY A 90 5.32 -12.59 -10.41
C GLY A 90 4.61 -11.84 -9.29
N LEU A 91 4.24 -12.54 -8.20
CA LEU A 91 3.68 -11.93 -6.99
C LEU A 91 4.69 -11.01 -6.29
N VAL A 92 5.95 -11.42 -6.16
CA VAL A 92 7.01 -10.58 -5.57
C VAL A 92 7.18 -9.29 -6.38
N LEU A 93 7.28 -9.41 -7.71
CA LEU A 93 7.40 -8.25 -8.61
C LEU A 93 6.16 -7.35 -8.55
N PHE A 94 4.97 -7.95 -8.45
CA PHE A 94 3.72 -7.22 -8.27
C PHE A 94 3.71 -6.40 -6.98
N ILE A 95 4.07 -7.00 -5.83
CA ILE A 95 4.11 -6.31 -4.54
C ILE A 95 5.12 -5.16 -4.57
N GLN A 96 6.30 -5.38 -5.16
CA GLN A 96 7.31 -4.33 -5.31
C GLN A 96 6.80 -3.13 -6.11
N ARG A 97 6.09 -3.39 -7.21
CA ARG A 97 5.51 -2.34 -8.04
C ARG A 97 4.35 -1.62 -7.34
N MET A 98 3.53 -2.36 -6.59
CA MET A 98 2.44 -1.81 -5.76
C MET A 98 2.95 -0.77 -4.75
N GLY A 99 4.17 -0.94 -4.23
CA GLY A 99 4.80 0.09 -3.40
C GLY A 99 4.89 1.46 -4.09
N GLY A 100 5.16 1.51 -5.39
CA GLY A 100 5.19 2.75 -6.17
C GLY A 100 3.82 3.43 -6.25
N ASP A 101 2.78 2.68 -6.63
CA ASP A 101 1.40 3.17 -6.70
C ASP A 101 0.91 3.67 -5.32
N MET A 102 1.22 2.93 -4.25
CA MET A 102 0.85 3.32 -2.89
C MET A 102 1.56 4.61 -2.44
N LYS A 103 2.81 4.83 -2.86
CA LYS A 103 3.50 6.09 -2.59
C LYS A 103 2.72 7.27 -3.20
N GLN A 104 2.28 7.14 -4.46
CA GLN A 104 1.51 8.19 -5.12
C GLN A 104 0.17 8.45 -4.43
N VAL A 105 -0.51 7.39 -3.96
CA VAL A 105 -1.74 7.52 -3.16
C VAL A 105 -1.48 8.26 -1.84
N PHE A 106 -0.35 7.96 -1.18
CA PHE A 106 0.04 8.68 0.03
C PHE A 106 0.42 10.14 -0.23
N ASP A 107 1.04 10.45 -1.38
CA ASP A 107 1.34 11.83 -1.77
C ASP A 107 0.03 12.64 -1.94
N ILE A 108 -0.99 12.06 -2.60
CA ILE A 108 -2.33 12.65 -2.70
C ILE A 108 -2.96 12.83 -1.31
N SER A 109 -2.79 11.85 -0.42
CA SER A 109 -3.29 11.92 0.96
C SER A 109 -2.65 13.06 1.74
N THR A 110 -1.33 13.25 1.61
CA THR A 110 -0.64 14.36 2.29
C THR A 110 -1.10 15.72 1.79
N ASP A 111 -1.31 15.87 0.48
CA ASP A 111 -1.84 17.12 -0.09
C ASP A 111 -3.25 17.41 0.45
N LEU A 112 -4.08 16.37 0.57
CA LEU A 112 -5.42 16.51 1.14
C LEU A 112 -5.40 16.85 2.64
N CYS A 113 -4.42 16.34 3.40
CA CYS A 113 -4.22 16.71 4.79
C CYS A 113 -3.84 18.18 4.94
N VAL A 114 -2.98 18.72 4.05
CA VAL A 114 -2.61 20.15 4.05
C VAL A 114 -3.84 21.02 3.74
N GLN A 115 -4.66 20.61 2.75
CA GLN A 115 -5.91 21.31 2.45
C GLN A 115 -6.86 21.32 3.65
N ALA A 116 -7.05 20.16 4.29
CA ALA A 116 -7.90 20.04 5.46
C ALA A 116 -7.42 20.91 6.64
N LEU A 117 -6.10 20.99 6.88
CA LEU A 117 -5.52 21.89 7.88
C LEU A 117 -5.85 23.36 7.59
N ARG A 118 -5.70 23.79 6.34
CA ARG A 118 -5.98 25.17 5.92
C ARG A 118 -7.47 25.51 6.09
N ASP A 119 -8.35 24.59 5.73
CA ASP A 119 -9.80 24.75 5.91
C ASP A 119 -10.17 24.85 7.38
N VAL A 120 -9.56 24.04 8.25
CA VAL A 120 -9.73 24.12 9.71
C VAL A 120 -9.27 25.47 10.24
N SER A 121 -8.08 25.92 9.86
CA SER A 121 -7.56 27.22 10.31
C SER A 121 -8.50 28.37 9.92
N THR A 122 -9.08 28.31 8.71
CA THR A 122 -10.00 29.33 8.19
C THR A 122 -11.37 29.27 8.86
N ALA A 123 -11.93 28.07 9.02
CA ALA A 123 -13.24 27.86 9.64
C ALA A 123 -13.22 28.20 11.14
N ARG A 124 -12.14 27.89 11.83
CA ARG A 124 -12.04 28.09 13.27
C ARG A 124 -11.74 29.53 13.67
N MET A 125 -11.08 30.31 12.81
CA MET A 125 -11.08 31.78 12.93
C MET A 125 -12.50 32.37 12.96
N ARG A 126 -13.53 31.64 12.48
CA ARG A 126 -14.94 32.06 12.51
C ARG A 126 -15.74 31.49 13.70
N LEU A 127 -15.28 30.40 14.31
CA LEU A 127 -16.00 29.65 15.36
C LEU A 127 -15.15 29.65 16.64
N ARG A 128 -15.30 30.70 17.44
CA ARG A 128 -14.47 31.02 18.63
C ARG A 128 -14.67 30.06 19.82
N ASP A 129 -15.63 29.14 19.75
CA ASP A 129 -16.18 28.36 20.89
C ASP A 129 -15.72 26.89 20.97
N ARG A 130 -14.58 26.50 20.38
CA ARG A 130 -14.05 25.12 20.55
C ARG A 130 -12.63 25.10 21.09
N ASP A 131 -12.40 24.25 22.10
CA ASP A 131 -11.26 24.33 23.01
C ASP A 131 -9.90 23.81 22.47
N ALA A 132 -9.83 22.93 21.47
CA ALA A 132 -8.54 22.38 21.00
C ALA A 132 -8.43 22.13 19.48
N PHE A 133 -7.36 22.61 18.85
CA PHE A 133 -7.04 22.27 17.45
C PHE A 133 -6.72 20.78 17.31
N PRO A 134 -7.23 20.12 16.26
CA PRO A 134 -6.95 18.72 16.04
C PRO A 134 -5.45 18.49 15.81
N GLY A 135 -4.91 17.38 16.32
CA GLY A 135 -3.52 17.04 16.08
C GLY A 135 -3.27 16.72 14.61
N THR A 136 -2.06 17.00 14.11
CA THR A 136 -1.65 16.63 12.74
C THR A 136 -1.83 15.13 12.47
N LEU A 137 -1.57 14.30 13.48
CA LEU A 137 -1.78 12.85 13.41
C LEU A 137 -3.26 12.48 13.24
N GLU A 138 -4.16 13.18 13.92
CA GLU A 138 -5.60 12.91 13.86
C GLU A 138 -6.18 13.25 12.49
N ILE A 139 -5.74 14.38 11.92
CA ILE A 139 -6.11 14.76 10.55
C ILE A 139 -5.58 13.73 9.57
N PHE A 140 -4.32 13.32 9.70
CA PHE A 140 -3.72 12.32 8.83
C PHE A 140 -4.43 10.97 8.90
N GLN A 141 -4.78 10.51 10.10
CA GLN A 141 -5.53 9.27 10.32
C GLN A 141 -6.95 9.37 9.77
N GLY A 142 -7.62 10.50 9.97
CA GLY A 142 -8.96 10.77 9.45
C GLY A 142 -8.99 10.74 7.93
N VAL A 143 -8.09 11.49 7.28
CA VAL A 143 -7.99 11.51 5.82
C VAL A 143 -7.68 10.12 5.26
N ASN A 144 -6.68 9.42 5.80
CA ASN A 144 -6.33 8.10 5.27
C ASN A 144 -7.41 7.04 5.48
N THR A 145 -8.01 6.99 6.67
CA THR A 145 -8.92 5.89 7.05
C THR A 145 -10.33 6.12 6.53
N ILE A 146 -10.81 7.36 6.52
CA ILE A 146 -12.19 7.70 6.14
C ILE A 146 -12.28 8.02 4.64
N VAL A 147 -11.25 8.60 4.05
CA VAL A 147 -11.32 9.09 2.66
C VAL A 147 -10.50 8.21 1.72
N ILE A 148 -9.20 8.11 1.94
CA ILE A 148 -8.29 7.48 0.96
C ILE A 148 -8.50 5.98 0.89
N LEU A 149 -8.48 5.27 2.02
CA LEU A 149 -8.58 3.82 2.07
C LEU A 149 -9.89 3.29 1.44
N PRO A 150 -11.09 3.84 1.75
CA PRO A 150 -12.32 3.42 1.10
C PRO A 150 -12.29 3.62 -0.42
N ILE A 151 -11.81 4.78 -0.89
CA ILE A 151 -11.72 5.06 -2.34
C ILE A 151 -10.76 4.07 -3.02
N VAL A 152 -9.62 3.76 -2.40
CA VAL A 152 -8.68 2.78 -2.94
C VAL A 152 -9.35 1.40 -3.03
N ILE A 153 -10.01 0.94 -1.96
CA ILE A 153 -10.69 -0.37 -1.96
C ILE A 153 -11.78 -0.42 -3.05
N GLU A 154 -12.64 0.58 -3.13
CA GLU A 154 -13.70 0.64 -4.16
C GLU A 154 -13.13 0.67 -5.58
N THR A 155 -12.06 1.43 -5.80
CA THR A 155 -11.35 1.47 -7.08
C THR A 155 -10.83 0.09 -7.46
N LEU A 156 -10.32 -0.68 -6.49
CA LEU A 156 -9.78 -2.01 -6.72
C LEU A 156 -10.85 -3.05 -7.01
N GLU A 157 -11.93 -3.04 -6.24
CA GLU A 157 -13.07 -3.92 -6.45
C GLU A 157 -13.70 -3.70 -7.82
N ARG A 158 -13.81 -2.43 -8.25
CA ARG A 158 -14.31 -2.08 -9.59
C ARG A 158 -13.38 -2.53 -10.71
N LYS A 159 -12.05 -2.42 -10.54
CA LYS A 159 -11.08 -2.75 -11.60
C LYS A 159 -10.79 -4.24 -11.74
N ILE A 160 -10.94 -5.05 -10.69
CA ILE A 160 -10.70 -6.51 -10.78
C ILE A 160 -11.76 -7.30 -10.00
N PRO A 161 -12.90 -7.66 -10.61
CA PRO A 161 -13.98 -8.35 -9.89
C PRO A 161 -13.58 -9.73 -9.34
N PHE A 162 -12.68 -10.46 -10.03
CA PHE A 162 -12.27 -11.81 -9.61
C PHE A 162 -11.09 -11.83 -8.62
N LEU A 163 -10.11 -10.94 -8.80
CA LEU A 163 -8.92 -10.86 -7.94
C LEU A 163 -9.04 -9.79 -6.84
N GLY A 164 -10.14 -9.02 -6.83
CA GLY A 164 -10.40 -7.94 -5.90
C GLY A 164 -10.33 -8.38 -4.44
N ARG A 165 -10.72 -9.63 -4.13
CA ARG A 165 -10.59 -10.16 -2.76
C ARG A 165 -9.13 -10.37 -2.33
N LEU A 166 -8.28 -10.91 -3.19
CA LEU A 166 -6.86 -11.13 -2.87
C LEU A 166 -6.11 -9.80 -2.84
N ALA A 167 -6.31 -8.98 -3.87
CA ALA A 167 -5.74 -7.63 -3.98
C ALA A 167 -6.20 -6.74 -2.82
N GLY A 168 -7.48 -6.80 -2.46
CA GLY A 168 -8.07 -6.08 -1.33
C GLY A 168 -7.46 -6.49 0.00
N LYS A 169 -7.29 -7.80 0.26
CA LYS A 169 -6.60 -8.29 1.46
C LYS A 169 -5.13 -7.82 1.53
N LEU A 170 -4.41 -7.85 0.41
CA LEU A 170 -3.04 -7.35 0.35
C LEU A 170 -2.98 -5.84 0.58
N THR A 171 -3.90 -5.09 -0.01
CA THR A 171 -4.01 -3.64 0.13
C THR A 171 -4.35 -3.26 1.57
N GLU A 172 -5.33 -3.92 2.19
CA GLU A 172 -5.70 -3.69 3.58
C GLU A 172 -4.51 -3.96 4.52
N ARG A 173 -3.80 -5.07 4.32
CA ARG A 173 -2.60 -5.39 5.09
C ARG A 173 -1.51 -4.35 4.88
N PHE A 174 -1.34 -3.88 3.63
CA PHE A 174 -0.40 -2.82 3.30
C PHE A 174 -0.74 -1.52 4.03
N PHE A 175 -2.00 -1.06 3.96
CA PHE A 175 -2.46 0.16 4.62
C PHE A 175 -2.34 0.07 6.13
N ARG A 176 -2.76 -1.04 6.77
CA ARG A 176 -2.62 -1.22 8.22
C ARG A 176 -1.16 -1.14 8.68
N LEU A 177 -0.24 -1.76 7.92
CA LEU A 177 1.19 -1.72 8.25
C LEU A 177 1.81 -0.35 7.96
N ALA A 178 1.37 0.31 6.89
CA ALA A 178 1.81 1.65 6.56
C ALA A 178 1.35 2.65 7.61
N ASP A 179 0.07 2.60 8.01
CA ASP A 179 -0.51 3.45 9.05
C ASP A 179 0.21 3.26 10.38
N ALA A 180 0.41 2.02 10.85
CA ALA A 180 1.16 1.75 12.07
C ALA A 180 2.60 2.31 12.03
N ARG A 181 3.29 2.18 10.89
CA ARG A 181 4.64 2.72 10.72
C ARG A 181 4.68 4.24 10.58
N LEU A 182 3.67 4.83 9.95
CA LEU A 182 3.55 6.27 9.79
C LEU A 182 3.19 6.92 11.11
N ALA A 183 2.20 6.39 11.85
CA ALA A 183 1.86 6.85 13.20
C ALA A 183 3.07 6.82 14.14
N ALA A 184 3.82 5.72 14.17
CA ALA A 184 5.03 5.60 14.98
C ALA A 184 6.14 6.60 14.58
N ARG A 185 6.18 7.04 13.32
CA ARG A 185 7.14 8.06 12.84
C ARG A 185 6.65 9.47 13.11
N ILE A 186 5.36 9.73 12.91
CA ILE A 186 4.72 11.00 13.24
C ILE A 186 4.88 11.29 14.72
N ALA A 187 4.60 10.31 15.60
CA ALA A 187 4.80 10.45 17.04
C ALA A 187 6.26 10.74 17.45
N ARG A 188 7.24 10.46 16.58
CA ARG A 188 8.66 10.77 16.82
C ARG A 188 9.12 12.07 16.16
N ALA A 189 8.48 12.48 15.07
CA ALA A 189 8.91 13.58 14.22
C ALA A 189 8.12 14.87 14.45
N ALA A 190 6.84 14.75 14.83
CA ALA A 190 6.04 15.86 15.26
C ALA A 190 6.34 16.10 16.75
N PRO A 191 7.01 17.21 17.13
CA PRO A 191 6.77 17.73 18.47
C PRO A 191 5.26 17.89 18.62
N GLU A 192 4.68 17.45 19.73
CA GLU A 192 3.29 17.73 20.04
C GLU A 192 3.02 19.19 19.70
N ALA A 193 2.14 19.45 18.73
CA ALA A 193 1.79 20.83 18.38
C ALA A 193 1.45 21.53 19.70
N PRO A 194 2.05 22.71 19.98
CA PRO A 194 2.08 23.27 21.32
C PRO A 194 0.67 23.39 21.86
N GLY A 195 0.38 22.57 22.87
CA GLY A 195 -0.78 22.69 23.74
C GLY A 195 -2.11 22.28 23.10
N THR A 196 -2.83 21.47 23.84
CA THR A 196 -4.28 21.22 23.80
C THR A 196 -5.13 22.48 24.08
N GLY A 197 -4.67 23.67 23.67
CA GLY A 197 -5.37 24.93 23.83
C GLY A 197 -5.51 25.63 22.49
N ALA A 198 -6.74 26.01 22.14
CA ALA A 198 -7.00 26.76 20.92
C ALA A 198 -6.18 28.06 20.91
N PRO A 199 -5.38 28.34 19.87
CA PRO A 199 -4.79 29.65 19.67
C PRO A 199 -5.88 30.73 19.70
N ALA A 200 -5.81 31.60 20.70
CA ALA A 200 -6.77 32.70 20.89
C ALA A 200 -6.51 33.86 19.92
N GLU A 201 -5.31 33.91 19.33
CA GLU A 201 -4.84 34.98 18.46
C GLU A 201 -4.50 34.50 17.04
N PRO A 202 -4.69 35.34 16.01
CA PRO A 202 -4.35 35.01 14.62
C PRO A 202 -2.89 34.59 14.43
N ALA A 203 -1.97 35.20 15.18
CA ALA A 203 -0.54 34.87 15.13
C ALA A 203 -0.26 33.44 15.62
N GLN A 204 -0.97 32.98 16.64
CA GLN A 204 -0.83 31.63 17.17
C GLN A 204 -1.45 30.59 16.22
N ALA A 205 -2.53 30.94 15.51
CA ALA A 205 -3.13 30.10 14.47
C ALA A 205 -2.20 29.91 13.26
N ALA A 206 -1.51 30.98 12.83
CA ALA A 206 -0.50 30.91 11.77
C ALA A 206 0.70 30.04 12.19
N ALA A 207 1.22 30.22 13.41
CA ALA A 207 2.31 29.39 13.93
C ALA A 207 1.93 27.90 14.04
N TRP A 208 0.68 27.61 14.44
CA TRP A 208 0.15 26.25 14.46
C TRP A 208 0.07 25.65 13.06
N LEU A 209 -0.44 26.42 12.08
CA LEU A 209 -0.54 25.95 10.69
C LEU A 209 0.85 25.64 10.11
N ASP A 210 1.82 26.52 10.32
CA ASP A 210 3.21 26.32 9.88
C ASP A 210 3.86 25.09 10.55
N ALA A 211 3.55 24.85 11.83
CA ALA A 211 4.02 23.65 12.53
C ALA A 211 3.35 22.38 11.97
N ALA A 212 2.05 22.42 11.70
CA ALA A 212 1.28 21.31 11.17
C ALA A 212 1.68 20.97 9.72
N GLU A 213 1.87 21.97 8.85
CA GLU A 213 2.35 21.79 7.47
C GLU A 213 3.76 21.18 7.46
N ARG A 214 4.69 21.68 8.28
CA ARG A 214 6.02 21.06 8.46
C ARG A 214 5.92 19.63 8.96
N GLY A 215 4.98 19.37 9.87
CA GLY A 215 4.63 18.03 10.32
C GLY A 215 4.28 17.13 9.14
N ILE A 216 3.32 17.51 8.29
CA ILE A 216 2.92 16.72 7.11
C ILE A 216 4.06 16.56 6.10
N GLN A 217 4.83 17.61 5.82
CA GLN A 217 5.97 17.52 4.91
C GLN A 217 7.02 16.50 5.41
N SER A 218 7.23 16.44 6.74
CA SER A 218 8.09 15.40 7.33
C SER A 218 7.51 13.99 7.15
N VAL A 219 6.18 13.84 7.17
CA VAL A 219 5.49 12.58 6.85
C VAL A 219 5.71 12.21 5.39
N GLN A 220 5.62 13.16 4.46
CA GLN A 220 5.89 12.93 3.04
C GLN A 220 7.29 12.37 2.79
N ALA A 221 8.31 12.95 3.44
CA ALA A 221 9.68 12.42 3.39
C ALA A 221 9.79 11.02 4.01
N ALA A 222 8.97 10.71 5.02
CA ALA A 222 8.94 9.41 5.68
C ALA A 222 8.14 8.34 4.91
N ILE A 223 7.15 8.74 4.10
CA ILE A 223 6.28 7.84 3.34
C ILE A 223 7.10 6.91 2.45
N GLY A 224 8.09 7.41 1.71
CA GLY A 224 8.93 6.58 0.86
C GLY A 224 9.64 5.46 1.64
N LYS A 225 10.17 5.77 2.84
CA LYS A 225 10.81 4.77 3.71
C LYS A 225 9.80 3.80 4.31
N ALA A 226 8.62 4.29 4.72
CA ALA A 226 7.55 3.48 5.26
C ALA A 226 7.03 2.49 4.21
N VAL A 227 6.65 2.98 3.04
CA VAL A 227 6.20 2.21 1.86
C VAL A 227 7.22 1.16 1.47
N ASN A 228 8.49 1.51 1.30
CA ASN A 228 9.54 0.54 0.97
C ASN A 228 9.68 -0.53 2.04
N GLY A 229 9.65 -0.12 3.31
CA GLY A 229 9.69 -1.04 4.43
C GLY A 229 8.49 -1.99 4.44
N VAL A 230 7.27 -1.48 4.23
CA VAL A 230 6.04 -2.29 4.23
C VAL A 230 6.06 -3.26 3.05
N THR A 231 6.46 -2.78 1.87
CA THR A 231 6.64 -3.60 0.67
C THR A 231 7.55 -4.79 0.94
N ARG A 232 8.69 -4.58 1.61
CA ARG A 232 9.59 -5.67 2.00
C ARG A 232 8.94 -6.65 2.98
N VAL A 233 8.23 -6.16 4.01
CA VAL A 233 7.54 -7.03 4.97
C VAL A 233 6.44 -7.86 4.32
N VAL A 234 5.67 -7.26 3.40
CA VAL A 234 4.60 -7.95 2.69
C VAL A 234 5.15 -8.95 1.67
N ALA A 235 6.26 -8.63 0.98
CA ALA A 235 6.90 -9.52 0.01
C ALA A 235 7.69 -10.67 0.65
N PHE A 236 8.23 -10.48 1.86
CA PHE A 236 9.09 -11.44 2.54
C PHE A 236 8.59 -12.89 2.55
N PRO A 237 7.33 -13.20 2.97
CA PRO A 237 6.85 -14.58 2.96
C PRO A 237 6.87 -15.20 1.56
N PHE A 238 6.56 -14.44 0.52
CA PHE A 238 6.59 -14.92 -0.87
C PHE A 238 8.03 -15.14 -1.34
N VAL A 239 8.96 -14.27 -0.97
CA VAL A 239 10.40 -14.44 -1.26
C VAL A 239 10.95 -15.69 -0.56
N ALA A 240 10.57 -15.93 0.69
CA ALA A 240 11.00 -17.10 1.44
C ALA A 240 10.48 -18.40 0.80
N VAL A 241 9.19 -18.46 0.45
CA VAL A 241 8.60 -19.62 -0.24
C VAL A 241 9.24 -19.80 -1.62
N LEU A 242 9.45 -18.72 -2.37
CA LEU A 242 10.14 -18.76 -3.67
C LEU A 242 11.54 -19.36 -3.53
N ALA A 243 12.32 -18.94 -2.52
CA ALA A 243 13.67 -19.47 -2.30
C ALA A 243 13.65 -20.99 -2.01
N VAL A 244 12.70 -21.45 -1.19
CA VAL A 244 12.54 -22.89 -0.89
C VAL A 244 12.14 -23.67 -2.13
N VAL A 245 11.14 -23.21 -2.89
CA VAL A 245 10.67 -23.90 -4.10
C VAL A 245 11.76 -23.90 -5.17
N ALA A 246 12.50 -22.80 -5.34
CA ALA A 246 13.63 -22.73 -6.25
C ALA A 246 14.74 -23.70 -5.85
N PHE A 247 15.07 -23.81 -4.55
CA PHE A 247 16.06 -24.76 -4.04
C PHE A 247 15.65 -26.21 -4.34
N VAL A 248 14.39 -26.58 -4.08
CA VAL A 248 13.84 -27.90 -4.41
C VAL A 248 13.92 -28.17 -5.92
N SER A 249 13.59 -27.16 -6.74
CA SER A 249 13.64 -27.27 -8.20
C SER A 249 15.06 -27.54 -8.70
N ILE A 250 16.05 -26.82 -8.16
CA ILE A 250 17.47 -27.03 -8.49
C ILE A 250 17.92 -28.42 -8.05
N GLY A 251 17.57 -28.85 -6.83
CA GLY A 251 17.94 -30.16 -6.31
C GLY A 251 17.38 -31.31 -7.14
N LEU A 252 16.13 -31.19 -7.61
CA LEU A 252 15.51 -32.18 -8.50
C LEU A 252 16.21 -32.22 -9.86
N LEU A 253 16.50 -31.06 -10.47
CA LEU A 253 17.21 -31.01 -11.75
C LEU A 253 18.63 -31.59 -11.64
N TYR A 254 19.35 -31.24 -10.57
CA TYR A 254 20.70 -31.75 -10.33
C TYR A 254 20.71 -33.25 -10.06
N GLY A 255 19.85 -33.75 -9.18
CA GLY A 255 19.73 -35.18 -8.90
C GLY A 255 19.34 -35.98 -10.14
N GLY A 256 18.42 -35.46 -10.95
CA GLY A 256 18.04 -36.08 -12.22
C GLY A 256 19.20 -36.15 -13.21
N TRP A 257 20.07 -35.14 -13.25
CA TRP A 257 21.26 -35.15 -14.09
C TRP A 257 22.32 -36.14 -13.60
N VAL A 258 22.62 -36.17 -12.29
CA VAL A 258 23.63 -37.07 -11.71
C VAL A 258 23.24 -38.55 -11.86
N LEU A 259 21.95 -38.88 -11.75
CA LEU A 259 21.48 -40.26 -11.91
C LEU A 259 21.52 -40.75 -13.37
N THR A 260 21.73 -39.86 -14.33
CA THR A 260 21.61 -40.17 -15.76
C THR A 260 22.89 -39.97 -16.57
N GLY A 261 23.92 -39.34 -16.00
CA GLY A 261 25.27 -39.24 -16.58
C GLY A 261 26.20 -40.30 -16.01
#